data_AF-A0A0N9VSE8-F1
#
_entry.id   AF-A0A0N9VSE8-F1
#
_cell.length_a   1.000
_cell.length_b   1.000
_cell.length_c   1.000
_cell.angle_alpha   90.00
_cell.angle_beta   90.00
_cell.angle_gamma   90.00
#
_symmetry.space_group_name_H-M   'P 1'
#
loop_
_entity.id
_entity.type
_entity.pdbx_description
1 polymer ?
#
loop_
_entity_poly.entity_id
_entity_poly.type
_entity_poly.pdbx_seq_one_letter_code
_entity_poly.pdbx_strand_id
1 'polypeptide(L)'
;MRYVNVIAWDSSERGAVDTVHFQFYADAVLYREETIRDAGTDLLPLRKFAQAFLKLGWHKADAAERYLHILASNLTGDGTPESVWMYFREGAITVYKAVARDLDNDGILELILSSDVNNDGRADRKDRGLVRLLAKEFLKFGWK
;
A
#
# COMPACT_ATOMS: atom_id res chain seq x y z
N MET A 1 -9.20 2.00 14.64
CA MET A 1 -8.39 1.35 13.58
C MET A 1 -8.01 2.36 12.52
N ARG A 2 -6.72 2.46 12.17
CA ARG A 2 -6.23 3.35 11.10
C ARG A 2 -5.86 2.58 9.85
N TYR A 3 -6.18 3.14 8.68
CA TYR A 3 -5.86 2.55 7.39
C TYR A 3 -5.73 3.63 6.31
N VAL A 4 -5.19 3.24 5.16
CA VAL A 4 -5.08 4.09 3.99
C VAL A 4 -5.68 3.37 2.79
N ASN A 5 -6.49 4.08 2.01
CA ASN A 5 -6.79 3.69 0.64
C ASN A 5 -5.80 4.41 -0.29
N VAL A 6 -5.14 3.66 -1.17
CA VAL A 6 -4.18 4.16 -2.15
C VAL A 6 -4.70 3.90 -3.54
N ILE A 7 -4.89 4.96 -4.32
CA ILE A 7 -5.46 4.93 -5.66
C ILE A 7 -4.42 5.52 -6.61
N ALA A 8 -4.23 4.91 -7.78
CA ALA A 8 -3.39 5.47 -8.83
C ALA A 8 -4.11 5.55 -10.16
N TRP A 9 -3.78 6.55 -10.97
CA TRP A 9 -4.28 6.74 -12.33
C TRP A 9 -3.27 7.52 -13.17
N ASP A 10 -3.43 7.45 -14.49
CA ASP A 10 -2.72 8.34 -15.43
C ASP A 10 -3.46 9.69 -15.47
N SER A 11 -2.85 10.73 -14.90
CA SER A 11 -3.40 12.09 -14.96
C SER A 11 -2.91 12.87 -16.19
N SER A 12 -1.88 12.38 -16.85
CA SER A 12 -1.19 13.04 -17.96
C SER A 12 -1.77 12.72 -19.33
N GLU A 13 -2.58 11.66 -19.41
CA GLU A 13 -3.11 11.07 -20.66
C GLU A 13 -2.00 10.60 -21.62
N ARG A 14 -0.77 10.38 -21.10
CA ARG A 14 0.38 9.92 -21.90
C ARG A 14 0.53 8.41 -21.91
N GLY A 15 -0.41 7.69 -21.30
CA GLY A 15 -0.40 6.24 -21.15
C GLY A 15 0.46 5.74 -19.99
N ALA A 16 0.88 6.62 -19.07
CA ALA A 16 1.73 6.28 -17.93
C ALA A 16 1.09 6.73 -16.62
N VAL A 17 0.86 5.79 -15.70
CA VAL A 17 0.32 6.07 -14.38
C VAL A 17 1.33 6.88 -13.58
N ASP A 18 0.98 8.12 -13.27
CA ASP A 18 1.91 9.13 -12.74
C ASP A 18 1.43 9.79 -11.45
N THR A 19 0.20 9.50 -11.03
CA THR A 19 -0.45 10.11 -9.87
C THR A 19 -0.90 9.04 -8.89
N VAL A 20 -0.57 9.27 -7.61
CA VAL A 20 -1.00 8.43 -6.49
C VAL A 20 -1.71 9.29 -5.46
N HIS A 21 -2.93 8.92 -5.11
CA HIS A 21 -3.75 9.55 -4.10
C HIS A 21 -3.89 8.66 -2.88
N PHE A 22 -3.77 9.28 -1.72
CA PHE A 22 -3.82 8.64 -0.41
C PHE A 22 -5.00 9.20 0.36
N GLN A 23 -5.85 8.30 0.87
CA GLN A 23 -6.97 8.65 1.75
C GLN A 23 -6.75 7.98 3.10
N PHE A 24 -6.52 8.78 4.14
CA PHE A 24 -6.21 8.30 5.48
C PHE A 24 -7.46 8.28 6.35
N TYR A 25 -7.73 7.14 6.95
CA TYR A 25 -8.90 6.91 7.77
C TYR A 25 -8.54 6.53 9.20
N ALA A 26 -9.35 6.98 10.14
CA ALA A 26 -9.37 6.54 11.52
C ALA A 26 -10.83 6.18 11.86
N ASP A 27 -11.08 4.91 12.19
CA ASP A 27 -12.42 4.42 12.56
C ASP A 27 -13.49 4.75 11.50
N ALA A 28 -13.13 4.50 10.25
CA ALA A 28 -13.92 4.80 9.04
C ALA A 28 -14.15 6.30 8.75
N VAL A 29 -13.58 7.21 9.55
CA VAL A 29 -13.60 8.65 9.29
C VAL A 29 -12.36 9.05 8.51
N LEU A 30 -12.56 9.61 7.32
CA LEU A 30 -11.52 10.25 6.51
C LEU A 30 -11.02 11.50 7.25
N TYR A 31 -9.72 11.58 7.54
CA TYR A 31 -9.14 12.71 8.28
C TYR A 31 -8.00 13.42 7.54
N ARG A 32 -7.45 12.80 6.49
CA ARG A 32 -6.39 13.40 5.66
C ARG A 32 -6.43 12.81 4.26
N GLU A 33 -6.16 13.64 3.27
CA GLU A 33 -5.94 13.23 1.89
C GLU A 33 -4.63 13.85 1.39
N GLU A 34 -3.90 13.11 0.57
CA GLU A 34 -2.65 13.57 -0.05
C GLU A 34 -2.57 13.07 -1.48
N THR A 35 -2.01 13.87 -2.38
CA THR A 35 -1.80 13.48 -3.78
C THR A 35 -0.35 13.69 -4.16
N ILE A 36 0.33 12.62 -4.57
CA ILE A 36 1.71 12.65 -5.02
C ILE A 36 1.72 12.52 -6.55
N ARG A 37 2.39 13.47 -7.20
CA ARG A 37 2.74 13.44 -8.63
C ARG A 37 4.26 13.35 -8.76
N ASP A 38 4.76 12.73 -9.83
CA ASP A 38 6.19 12.37 -9.98
C ASP A 38 7.18 13.56 -9.87
N ALA A 39 6.70 14.81 -10.03
CA ALA A 39 7.52 16.02 -10.03
C ALA A 39 7.73 16.72 -8.67
N GLY A 40 7.16 16.25 -7.55
CA GLY A 40 7.22 16.94 -6.25
C GLY A 40 8.33 16.44 -5.29
N THR A 41 8.93 17.35 -4.51
CA THR A 41 9.96 17.03 -3.48
C THR A 41 9.42 16.91 -2.06
N ASP A 42 8.20 17.36 -1.80
CA ASP A 42 7.63 17.38 -0.46
C ASP A 42 6.96 16.04 -0.15
N LEU A 43 7.17 15.51 1.06
CA LEU A 43 6.64 14.21 1.56
C LEU A 43 7.41 12.96 1.10
N LEU A 44 8.73 12.92 1.33
CA LEU A 44 9.61 11.78 1.01
C LEU A 44 9.05 10.38 1.39
N PRO A 45 8.42 10.14 2.56
CA PRO A 45 7.83 8.83 2.87
C PRO A 45 6.69 8.45 1.92
N LEU A 46 5.77 9.39 1.63
CA LEU A 46 4.65 9.16 0.72
C LEU A 46 5.14 8.96 -0.71
N ARG A 47 6.17 9.70 -1.13
CA ARG A 47 6.78 9.52 -2.45
C ARG A 47 7.43 8.16 -2.61
N LYS A 48 8.21 7.69 -1.63
CA LYS A 48 8.82 6.35 -1.68
C LYS A 48 7.76 5.25 -1.71
N PHE A 49 6.70 5.40 -0.92
CA PHE A 49 5.57 4.49 -0.98
C PHE A 49 4.88 4.52 -2.36
N ALA A 50 4.57 5.71 -2.90
CA ALA A 50 3.95 5.87 -4.21
C ALA A 50 4.77 5.19 -5.31
N GLN A 51 6.09 5.39 -5.34
CA GLN A 51 6.99 4.74 -6.29
C GLN A 51 7.01 3.22 -6.16
N ALA A 52 6.89 2.68 -4.94
CA ALA A 52 6.75 1.24 -4.73
C ALA A 52 5.37 0.73 -5.19
N PHE A 53 4.31 1.50 -4.93
CA PHE A 53 2.94 1.16 -5.29
C PHE A 53 2.74 1.10 -6.81
N LEU A 54 3.29 2.05 -7.55
CA LEU A 54 3.20 2.06 -9.02
C LEU A 54 3.84 0.82 -9.68
N LYS A 55 4.82 0.19 -9.04
CA LYS A 55 5.43 -1.06 -9.53
C LYS A 55 4.50 -2.27 -9.47
N LEU A 56 3.38 -2.18 -8.76
CA LEU A 56 2.37 -3.22 -8.71
C LEU A 56 1.49 -3.25 -9.98
N GLY A 57 1.48 -2.18 -10.78
CA GLY A 57 0.51 -2.05 -11.87
C GLY A 57 -0.95 -2.02 -11.38
N TRP A 58 -1.17 -1.77 -10.07
CA TRP A 58 -2.50 -1.72 -9.47
C TRP A 58 -3.06 -0.30 -9.51
N HIS A 59 -3.68 0.05 -10.64
CA HIS A 59 -4.22 1.39 -10.89
C HIS A 59 -5.65 1.31 -11.39
N LYS A 60 -6.38 2.43 -11.30
CA LYS A 60 -7.74 2.57 -11.84
C LYS A 60 -7.75 2.12 -13.31
N ALA A 61 -8.75 1.31 -13.66
CA ALA A 61 -9.10 0.98 -15.03
C ALA A 61 -10.41 1.69 -15.37
N ASP A 62 -10.69 1.90 -16.66
CA ASP A 62 -11.85 2.69 -17.12
C ASP A 62 -13.20 2.21 -16.56
N ALA A 63 -13.33 0.90 -16.26
CA ALA A 63 -14.56 0.28 -15.81
C ALA A 63 -14.69 0.08 -14.28
N ALA A 64 -13.61 0.16 -13.51
CA ALA A 64 -13.64 -0.16 -12.07
C ALA A 64 -12.60 0.63 -11.25
N GLU A 65 -13.02 1.10 -10.08
CA GLU A 65 -12.12 1.69 -9.10
C GLU A 65 -11.23 0.62 -8.48
N ARG A 66 -9.95 0.65 -8.83
CA ARG A 66 -8.91 -0.16 -8.18
C ARG A 66 -8.16 0.66 -7.15
N TYR A 67 -8.06 0.11 -5.96
CA TYR A 67 -7.30 0.72 -4.87
C TYR A 67 -6.69 -0.34 -3.97
N LEU A 68 -5.61 0.03 -3.28
CA LEU A 68 -5.05 -0.76 -2.20
C LEU A 68 -5.59 -0.23 -0.87
N HIS A 69 -6.23 -1.10 -0.10
CA HIS A 69 -6.57 -0.84 1.30
C HIS A 69 -5.48 -1.45 2.19
N ILE A 70 -4.73 -0.60 2.88
CA ILE A 70 -3.57 -1.01 3.69
C ILE A 70 -3.72 -0.51 5.13
N LEU A 71 -3.41 -1.37 6.10
CA LEU A 71 -3.52 -1.06 7.53
C LEU A 71 -2.38 -1.70 8.31
N ALA A 72 -1.99 -1.05 9.41
CA ALA A 72 -1.02 -1.53 10.36
C ALA A 72 -1.75 -1.99 11.62
N SER A 73 -1.34 -3.12 12.19
CA SER A 73 -1.91 -3.71 13.40
C SER A 73 -0.78 -3.97 14.40
N ASN A 74 -1.00 -3.54 15.64
CA ASN A 74 -0.19 -3.82 16.80
C ASN A 74 -0.96 -4.85 17.62
N LEU A 75 -0.64 -6.14 17.49
CA LEU A 75 -1.44 -7.23 18.05
C LEU A 75 -1.09 -7.47 19.52
N THR A 76 0.15 -7.26 19.93
CA THR A 76 0.58 -7.37 21.34
C THR A 76 0.23 -6.17 22.20
N GLY A 77 0.00 -5.00 21.59
CA GLY A 77 -0.39 -3.78 22.30
C GLY A 77 0.77 -2.98 22.88
N ASP A 78 2.01 -3.24 22.45
CA ASP A 78 3.22 -2.61 22.97
C ASP A 78 3.52 -1.21 22.40
N GLY A 79 2.89 -0.88 21.28
CA GLY A 79 2.95 0.42 20.62
C GLY A 79 3.61 0.36 19.24
N THR A 80 4.18 -0.78 18.85
CA THR A 80 4.82 -1.01 17.55
C THR A 80 3.92 -1.86 16.65
N PRO A 81 3.66 -1.45 15.38
CA PRO A 81 2.86 -2.29 14.50
C PRO A 81 3.63 -3.53 14.03
N GLU A 82 3.14 -4.69 14.43
CA GLU A 82 3.74 -6.01 14.16
C GLU A 82 3.23 -6.62 12.85
N SER A 83 2.19 -6.05 12.24
CA SER A 83 1.58 -6.62 11.04
C SER A 83 1.02 -5.55 10.11
N VAL A 84 1.36 -5.64 8.83
CA VAL A 84 0.80 -4.81 7.76
C VAL A 84 -0.05 -5.68 6.86
N TRP A 85 -1.34 -5.36 6.79
CA TRP A 85 -2.31 -6.06 5.97
C TRP A 85 -2.62 -5.26 4.71
N MET A 86 -2.66 -5.94 3.57
CA MET A 86 -2.88 -5.34 2.27
C MET A 86 -4.03 -6.06 1.56
N TYR A 87 -5.03 -5.30 1.16
CA TYR A 87 -6.18 -5.77 0.41
C TYR A 87 -6.28 -5.00 -0.90
N PHE A 88 -6.03 -5.70 -2.00
CA PHE A 88 -6.13 -5.15 -3.34
C PHE A 88 -7.59 -5.26 -3.78
N ARG A 89 -8.26 -4.12 -3.93
CA ARG A 89 -9.70 -4.04 -4.15
C ARG A 89 -10.03 -3.52 -5.54
N GLU A 90 -11.03 -4.14 -6.15
CA GLU A 90 -11.70 -3.69 -7.37
C GLU A 90 -13.19 -3.48 -7.01
N GLY A 91 -13.58 -2.21 -6.84
CA GLY A 91 -14.85 -1.84 -6.22
C GLY A 91 -15.00 -2.43 -4.81
N ALA A 92 -16.03 -3.26 -4.61
CA ALA A 92 -16.30 -3.92 -3.33
C ALA A 92 -15.53 -5.24 -3.14
N ILE A 93 -14.93 -5.79 -4.20
CA ILE A 93 -14.32 -7.13 -4.19
C ILE A 93 -12.84 -7.01 -3.82
N THR A 94 -12.36 -7.90 -2.94
CA THR A 94 -10.92 -8.08 -2.72
C THR A 94 -10.38 -9.11 -3.70
N VAL A 95 -9.52 -8.69 -4.61
CA VAL A 95 -8.91 -9.54 -5.65
C VAL A 95 -7.68 -10.26 -5.09
N TYR A 96 -6.80 -9.53 -4.39
CA TYR A 96 -5.59 -10.08 -3.79
C TYR A 96 -5.45 -9.69 -2.32
N LYS A 97 -4.79 -10.56 -1.55
CA LYS A 97 -4.42 -10.32 -0.16
C LYS A 97 -2.94 -10.54 0.03
N ALA A 98 -2.30 -9.64 0.75
CA ALA A 98 -0.94 -9.83 1.21
C ALA A 98 -0.81 -9.40 2.67
N VAL A 99 0.14 -10.00 3.37
CA VAL A 99 0.48 -9.62 4.74
C VAL A 99 1.98 -9.67 4.95
N ALA A 100 2.50 -8.70 5.68
CA ALA A 100 3.85 -8.70 6.21
C ALA A 100 3.77 -8.65 7.73
N ARG A 101 4.52 -9.52 8.43
CA ARG A 101 4.56 -9.55 9.90
C ARG A 101 5.98 -9.56 10.42
N ASP A 102 6.15 -8.82 11.50
CA ASP A 102 7.24 -8.90 12.45
C ASP A 102 6.82 -9.92 13.52
N LEU A 103 7.52 -11.03 13.64
CA LEU A 103 7.12 -12.17 14.49
C LEU A 103 7.76 -12.16 15.87
N ASP A 104 8.94 -11.57 15.99
CA ASP A 104 9.70 -11.46 17.24
C ASP A 104 9.84 -10.01 17.73
N ASN A 105 9.20 -9.07 17.04
CA ASN A 105 9.10 -7.65 17.36
C ASN A 105 10.47 -6.97 17.41
N ASP A 106 11.34 -7.32 16.47
CA ASP A 106 12.68 -6.74 16.33
C ASP A 106 12.76 -5.60 15.29
N GLY A 107 11.63 -5.28 14.65
CA GLY A 107 11.48 -4.29 13.59
C GLY A 107 11.76 -4.83 12.18
N ILE A 108 12.05 -6.13 12.04
CA ILE A 108 12.21 -6.83 10.78
C ILE A 108 10.88 -7.51 10.40
N LEU A 109 10.69 -7.83 9.12
CA LEU A 109 9.46 -8.49 8.63
C LEU A 109 9.83 -9.89 8.12
N GLU A 110 9.63 -10.90 8.97
CA GLU A 110 10.04 -12.28 8.77
C GLU A 110 9.03 -13.00 7.87
N LEU A 111 7.74 -12.81 8.16
CA LEU A 111 6.67 -13.46 7.42
C LEU A 111 6.11 -12.53 6.36
N ILE A 112 6.25 -12.93 5.10
CA ILE A 112 5.61 -12.25 3.97
C ILE A 112 4.77 -13.28 3.21
N LEU A 113 3.45 -13.10 3.26
CA LEU A 113 2.50 -13.83 2.42
C LEU A 113 2.04 -12.91 1.29
N SER A 114 2.20 -13.36 0.06
CA SER A 114 1.84 -12.60 -1.14
C SER A 114 1.31 -13.55 -2.22
N SER A 115 0.29 -13.10 -2.95
CA SER A 115 -0.07 -13.64 -4.26
C SER A 115 0.76 -12.94 -5.35
N ASP A 116 0.40 -13.16 -6.61
CA ASP A 116 0.82 -12.32 -7.76
C ASP A 116 0.22 -10.91 -7.58
N VAL A 117 0.93 -10.02 -6.89
CA VAL A 117 0.45 -8.67 -6.55
C VAL A 117 0.87 -7.63 -7.59
N ASN A 118 1.83 -7.97 -8.46
CA ASN A 118 2.21 -7.14 -9.59
C ASN A 118 1.47 -7.52 -10.90
N ASN A 119 0.62 -8.55 -10.84
CA ASN A 119 -0.21 -9.03 -11.93
C ASN A 119 0.61 -9.42 -13.17
N ASP A 120 1.79 -10.02 -12.96
CA ASP A 120 2.67 -10.50 -14.04
C ASP A 120 2.40 -11.96 -14.43
N GLY A 121 1.41 -12.59 -13.80
CA GLY A 121 0.98 -13.97 -14.02
C GLY A 121 1.75 -14.99 -13.17
N ARG A 122 2.63 -14.54 -12.25
CA ARG A 122 3.46 -15.43 -11.43
C ARG A 122 3.48 -14.94 -9.98
N ALA A 123 3.15 -15.82 -9.04
CA ALA A 123 3.40 -15.56 -7.63
C ALA A 123 4.84 -15.97 -7.27
N ASP A 124 5.75 -15.01 -7.18
CA ASP A 124 7.18 -15.28 -7.02
C ASP A 124 7.91 -14.39 -5.98
N ARG A 125 9.25 -14.40 -6.03
CA ARG A 125 10.10 -13.64 -5.10
C ARG A 125 9.96 -12.12 -5.29
N LYS A 126 9.62 -11.65 -6.48
CA LYS A 126 9.40 -10.22 -6.77
C LYS A 126 8.18 -9.71 -6.03
N ASP A 127 7.07 -10.45 -6.05
CA ASP A 127 5.86 -10.12 -5.27
C ASP A 127 6.18 -9.97 -3.80
N ARG A 128 6.89 -10.96 -3.24
CA ARG A 128 7.31 -10.94 -1.84
C ARG A 128 8.19 -9.72 -1.54
N GLY A 129 9.07 -9.36 -2.46
CA GLY A 129 9.91 -8.17 -2.37
C GLY A 129 9.11 -6.87 -2.38
N LEU A 130 8.11 -6.77 -3.26
CA LEU A 130 7.22 -5.62 -3.37
C LEU A 130 6.34 -5.45 -2.12
N VAL A 131 5.73 -6.53 -1.62
CA VAL A 131 4.95 -6.51 -0.36
C VAL A 131 5.83 -6.07 0.80
N ARG A 132 7.05 -6.61 0.93
CA ARG A 132 7.98 -6.17 1.98
C ARG A 132 8.34 -4.69 1.85
N LEU A 133 8.60 -4.21 0.63
CA LEU A 133 8.94 -2.81 0.38
C LEU A 133 7.76 -1.89 0.76
N LEU A 134 6.55 -2.21 0.34
CA LEU A 134 5.33 -1.46 0.67
C LEU A 134 5.10 -1.42 2.17
N ALA A 135 5.21 -2.56 2.86
CA ALA A 135 5.06 -2.61 4.31
C ALA A 135 6.08 -1.72 5.02
N LYS A 136 7.36 -1.80 4.62
CA LYS A 136 8.43 -0.97 5.18
C LYS A 136 8.21 0.53 4.95
N GLU A 137 7.80 0.95 3.76
CA GLU A 137 7.53 2.37 3.50
C GLU A 137 6.24 2.84 4.20
N PHE A 138 5.23 1.99 4.30
CA PHE A 138 3.98 2.30 5.00
C PHE A 138 4.20 2.55 6.49
N LEU A 139 5.01 1.72 7.16
CA LEU A 139 5.29 1.88 8.59
C LEU A 139 5.95 3.23 8.93
N LYS A 140 6.60 3.88 7.96
CA LYS A 140 7.21 5.21 8.13
C LYS A 140 6.18 6.36 8.17
N PHE A 141 4.89 6.09 7.95
CA PHE A 141 3.86 7.13 8.02
C PHE A 141 3.57 7.57 9.46
N GLY A 142 4.13 6.89 10.47
CA GLY A 142 4.03 7.29 11.87
C GLY A 142 2.70 6.89 12.50
N TRP A 143 2.30 5.62 12.32
CA TRP A 143 1.14 5.04 12.96
C TRP A 143 1.31 5.11 14.49
N LYS A 144 0.38 5.80 15.16
CA LYS A 144 0.24 5.87 16.62
C LYS A 144 -1.12 5.37 17.03
#